data_AF-A0A945HHT9-F1
#
_entry.id   AF-A0A945HHT9-F1
#
_cell.length_a   1.000
_cell.length_b   1.000
_cell.length_c   1.000
_cell.angle_alpha   90.00
_cell.angle_beta   90.00
_cell.angle_gamma   90.00
#
_symmetry.space_group_name_H-M   'P 1'
#
loop_
_entity.id
_entity.type
_entity.pdbx_description
1 polymer ?
#
loop_
_entity_poly.entity_id
_entity_poly.type
_entity_poly.pdbx_seq_one_letter_code
_entity_poly.pdbx_strand_id
1 'polypeptide(L)'
;CHVVTTTTHKTLRGPRGGLILMGEDFENPFGLKLKNGSLKKMSSLINLAVFPGNQGGPLEHVIAAKAIAFREALTDDFMNYMVQVRQNAKSMAKEFVKRNYNIISDGTDNHMMLIDLRNKNISGKDAEMALVKADITANKNMVPFDDKSPFITSGIRFGTPAITTRGLIENEMTLIVDLIDKVIENHNNDNEIMKVKKRVNELMKDRSLFNY
;
A
#
# COMPACT_ATOMS: atom_id res chain seq x y z
N CYS A 1 -21.00 3.44 -5.33
CA CYS A 1 -20.50 2.67 -6.49
C CYS A 1 -21.46 1.51 -6.78
N HIS A 2 -21.67 1.13 -8.05
CA HIS A 2 -22.46 -0.06 -8.39
C HIS A 2 -21.71 -1.38 -8.14
N VAL A 3 -20.39 -1.37 -8.38
CA VAL A 3 -19.48 -2.50 -8.19
C VAL A 3 -18.23 -2.00 -7.47
N VAL A 4 -17.67 -2.83 -6.57
CA VAL A 4 -16.41 -2.57 -5.87
C VAL A 4 -15.47 -3.74 -6.12
N THR A 5 -14.28 -3.47 -6.63
CA THR A 5 -13.20 -4.46 -6.72
C THR A 5 -12.14 -4.17 -5.68
N THR A 6 -11.52 -5.20 -5.13
CA THR A 6 -10.45 -5.03 -4.15
C THR A 6 -9.49 -6.21 -4.16
N THR A 7 -8.26 -5.96 -3.72
CA THR A 7 -7.28 -7.00 -3.44
C THR A 7 -7.31 -7.39 -1.97
N THR A 8 -7.06 -8.66 -1.67
CA THR A 8 -7.16 -9.17 -0.28
C THR A 8 -5.87 -9.06 0.53
N HIS A 9 -4.73 -8.70 -0.07
CA HIS A 9 -3.40 -8.80 0.56
C HIS A 9 -2.74 -7.49 1.03
N LYS A 10 -3.38 -6.34 0.77
CA LYS A 10 -2.80 -5.04 1.14
C LYS A 10 -3.19 -4.68 2.58
N THR A 11 -3.92 -3.60 2.77
CA THR A 11 -4.41 -3.17 4.09
C THR A 11 -5.32 -4.22 4.74
N LEU A 12 -5.99 -5.08 3.96
CA LEU A 12 -6.79 -6.21 4.47
C LEU A 12 -5.95 -7.37 5.03
N ARG A 13 -4.62 -7.39 4.81
CA ARG A 13 -3.67 -8.35 5.40
C ARG A 13 -3.96 -9.84 5.13
N GLY A 14 -4.77 -10.17 4.13
CA GLY A 14 -5.07 -11.54 3.73
C GLY A 14 -4.13 -12.10 2.66
N PRO A 15 -4.49 -13.23 2.02
CA PRO A 15 -3.69 -13.84 0.96
C PRO A 15 -3.75 -13.02 -0.34
N ARG A 16 -2.83 -13.28 -1.27
CA ARG A 16 -2.86 -12.67 -2.60
C ARG A 16 -4.08 -13.17 -3.40
N GLY A 17 -5.01 -12.26 -3.64
CA GLY A 17 -6.19 -12.50 -4.47
C GLY A 17 -7.01 -11.23 -4.65
N GLY A 18 -8.16 -11.36 -5.32
CA GLY A 18 -9.13 -10.29 -5.54
C GLY A 18 -10.56 -10.67 -5.16
N LEU A 19 -11.41 -9.66 -5.09
CA LEU A 19 -12.87 -9.74 -4.93
C LEU A 19 -13.53 -8.80 -5.93
N ILE A 20 -14.72 -9.19 -6.39
CA ILE A 20 -15.67 -8.32 -7.10
C ILE A 20 -16.96 -8.37 -6.30
N LEU A 21 -17.32 -7.24 -5.71
CA LEU A 21 -18.48 -7.08 -4.84
C LEU A 21 -19.53 -6.22 -5.54
N MET A 22 -20.78 -6.62 -5.38
CA MET A 22 -21.95 -5.91 -5.87
C MET A 22 -22.91 -5.79 -4.70
N GLY A 23 -23.35 -4.57 -4.41
CA GLY A 23 -24.27 -4.32 -3.29
C GLY A 23 -25.66 -4.85 -3.62
N GLU A 24 -26.32 -4.21 -4.58
CA GLU A 24 -27.60 -4.65 -5.15
C GLU A 24 -27.37 -5.14 -6.58
N ASP A 25 -27.94 -6.30 -6.91
CA ASP A 25 -27.86 -6.87 -8.26
C ASP A 25 -28.95 -6.31 -9.16
N PHE A 26 -28.58 -5.85 -10.34
CA PHE A 26 -29.45 -5.08 -11.23
C PHE A 26 -29.43 -5.66 -12.66
N GLU A 27 -30.40 -5.25 -13.47
CA GLU A 27 -30.43 -5.65 -14.89
C GLU A 27 -29.25 -5.07 -15.64
N ASN A 28 -28.60 -5.89 -16.46
CA ASN A 28 -27.46 -5.41 -17.22
C ASN A 28 -27.88 -4.27 -18.20
N PRO A 29 -27.08 -3.19 -18.30
CA PRO A 29 -27.40 -2.04 -19.15
C PRO A 29 -27.15 -2.31 -20.65
N PHE A 30 -26.63 -3.50 -21.01
CA PHE A 30 -26.22 -3.84 -22.37
C PHE A 30 -27.32 -4.52 -23.18
N GLY A 31 -28.52 -4.69 -22.60
CA GLY A 31 -29.63 -5.35 -23.27
C GLY A 31 -29.43 -6.86 -23.47
N LEU A 32 -28.43 -7.47 -22.82
CA LEU A 32 -28.14 -8.89 -22.97
C LEU A 32 -29.24 -9.71 -22.30
N LYS A 33 -29.86 -10.60 -23.06
CA LYS A 33 -31.00 -11.39 -22.62
C LYS A 33 -30.65 -12.87 -22.43
N LEU A 34 -31.41 -13.53 -21.57
CA LEU A 34 -31.51 -14.98 -21.50
C LEU A 34 -32.33 -15.49 -22.71
N LYS A 35 -32.31 -16.81 -22.94
CA LYS A 35 -33.06 -17.44 -24.04
C LYS A 35 -34.57 -17.21 -23.95
N ASN A 36 -35.10 -17.01 -22.74
CA ASN A 36 -36.50 -16.71 -22.49
C ASN A 36 -36.87 -15.22 -22.68
N GLY A 37 -35.93 -14.38 -23.13
CA GLY A 37 -36.15 -12.97 -23.42
C GLY A 37 -36.01 -12.01 -22.23
N SER A 38 -35.86 -12.50 -20.99
CA SER A 38 -35.58 -11.64 -19.83
C SER A 38 -34.14 -11.14 -19.86
N LEU A 39 -33.87 -9.97 -19.28
CA LEU A 39 -32.50 -9.47 -19.16
C LEU A 39 -31.67 -10.35 -18.21
N LYS A 40 -30.37 -10.45 -18.51
CA LYS A 40 -29.41 -11.07 -17.58
C LYS A 40 -29.12 -10.09 -16.44
N LYS A 41 -29.04 -10.61 -15.22
CA LYS A 41 -28.49 -9.84 -14.10
C LYS A 41 -27.03 -9.47 -14.34
N MET A 42 -26.61 -8.32 -13.81
CA MET A 42 -25.22 -7.86 -13.92
C MET A 42 -24.27 -8.84 -13.22
N SER A 43 -24.67 -9.43 -12.08
CA SER A 43 -23.91 -10.49 -11.41
C SER A 43 -23.63 -11.69 -12.32
N SER A 44 -24.59 -12.10 -13.15
CA SER A 44 -24.43 -13.19 -14.11
C SER A 44 -23.36 -12.87 -15.15
N LEU A 45 -23.34 -11.64 -15.65
CA LEU A 45 -22.32 -11.21 -16.59
C LEU A 45 -20.92 -11.18 -15.97
N ILE A 46 -20.80 -10.70 -14.73
CA ILE A 46 -19.53 -10.67 -14.00
C ILE A 46 -19.02 -12.09 -13.75
N ASN A 47 -19.89 -12.99 -13.26
CA ASN A 47 -19.51 -14.38 -13.00
C ASN A 47 -19.06 -15.08 -14.29
N LEU A 48 -19.78 -14.88 -15.40
CA LEU A 48 -19.39 -15.42 -16.72
C LEU A 48 -18.07 -14.85 -17.22
N ALA A 49 -17.80 -13.56 -16.97
CA ALA A 49 -16.53 -12.94 -17.32
C ALA A 49 -15.36 -13.53 -16.51
N VAL A 50 -15.57 -13.92 -15.25
CA VAL A 50 -14.56 -14.64 -14.46
C VAL A 50 -14.41 -16.07 -14.99
N PHE A 51 -15.48 -16.86 -14.96
CA PHE A 51 -15.50 -18.22 -15.46
C PHE A 51 -16.80 -18.48 -16.25
N PRO A 52 -16.73 -19.01 -17.49
CA PRO A 52 -15.55 -19.54 -18.17
C PRO A 52 -14.74 -18.48 -18.96
N GLY A 53 -15.01 -17.18 -18.76
CA GLY A 53 -14.47 -16.12 -19.61
C GLY A 53 -12.94 -15.96 -19.55
N ASN A 54 -12.39 -15.65 -18.37
CA ASN A 54 -10.96 -15.30 -18.22
C ASN A 54 -10.15 -16.29 -17.39
N GLN A 55 -10.81 -17.07 -16.53
CA GLN A 55 -10.17 -17.98 -15.59
C GLN A 55 -10.66 -19.42 -15.77
N GLY A 56 -9.84 -20.36 -15.29
CA GLY A 56 -10.17 -21.79 -15.22
C GLY A 56 -10.63 -22.19 -13.81
N GLY A 57 -10.06 -23.28 -13.28
CA GLY A 57 -10.40 -23.78 -11.95
C GLY A 57 -10.03 -22.78 -10.82
N PRO A 58 -10.90 -22.61 -9.81
CA PRO A 58 -10.63 -21.72 -8.68
C PRO A 58 -9.48 -22.22 -7.79
N LEU A 59 -8.78 -21.30 -7.15
CA LEU A 59 -7.73 -21.61 -6.17
C LEU A 59 -8.34 -21.74 -4.77
N GLU A 60 -8.91 -22.92 -4.47
CA GLU A 60 -9.66 -23.16 -3.22
C GLU A 60 -8.85 -22.88 -1.94
N HIS A 61 -7.55 -23.18 -1.94
CA HIS A 61 -6.66 -22.85 -0.82
C HIS A 61 -6.55 -21.34 -0.56
N VAL A 62 -6.59 -20.51 -1.62
CA VAL A 62 -6.62 -19.05 -1.48
C VAL A 62 -8.00 -18.57 -1.00
N ILE A 63 -9.08 -19.20 -1.46
CA ILE A 63 -10.45 -18.89 -1.00
C ILE A 63 -10.58 -19.18 0.50
N ALA A 64 -10.09 -20.33 0.96
CA ALA A 64 -10.06 -20.67 2.38
C ALA A 64 -9.23 -19.67 3.20
N ALA A 65 -8.03 -19.29 2.73
CA ALA A 65 -7.20 -18.29 3.40
C ALA A 65 -7.86 -16.89 3.45
N LYS A 66 -8.66 -16.52 2.45
CA LYS A 66 -9.46 -15.27 2.48
C LYS A 66 -10.50 -15.31 3.59
N ALA A 67 -11.17 -16.45 3.80
CA ALA A 67 -12.16 -16.59 4.87
C ALA A 67 -11.54 -16.35 6.26
N ILE A 68 -10.33 -16.85 6.49
CA ILE A 68 -9.58 -16.57 7.73
C ILE A 68 -9.27 -15.07 7.86
N ALA A 69 -8.74 -14.45 6.80
CA ALA A 69 -8.44 -13.02 6.81
C ALA A 69 -9.67 -12.14 7.05
N PHE A 70 -10.84 -12.52 6.49
CA PHE A 70 -12.09 -11.79 6.74
C PHE A 70 -12.56 -11.96 8.17
N ARG A 71 -12.39 -13.15 8.77
CA ARG A 71 -12.69 -13.36 10.18
C ARG A 71 -11.82 -12.48 11.07
N GLU A 72 -10.52 -12.37 10.79
CA GLU A 72 -9.63 -11.43 11.49
C GLU A 72 -10.08 -9.97 11.28
N ALA A 73 -10.43 -9.60 10.04
CA ALA A 73 -10.84 -8.23 9.72
C ALA A 73 -12.12 -7.76 10.42
N LEU A 74 -12.90 -8.70 10.96
CA LEU A 74 -14.13 -8.43 11.72
C LEU A 74 -13.89 -8.23 13.23
N THR A 75 -12.65 -8.33 13.71
CA THR A 75 -12.34 -8.16 15.14
C THR A 75 -12.03 -6.70 15.49
N ASP A 76 -12.20 -6.36 16.77
CA ASP A 76 -11.82 -5.05 17.31
C ASP A 76 -10.29 -4.80 17.22
N ASP A 77 -9.49 -5.86 17.35
CA ASP A 77 -8.03 -5.77 17.19
C ASP A 77 -7.65 -5.30 15.78
N PHE A 78 -8.35 -5.78 14.75
CA PHE A 78 -8.12 -5.30 13.38
C PHE A 78 -8.56 -3.84 13.20
N MET A 79 -9.65 -3.43 13.85
CA MET A 79 -10.06 -2.02 13.86
C MET A 79 -9.01 -1.13 14.54
N ASN A 80 -8.51 -1.54 15.70
CA ASN A 80 -7.44 -0.85 16.43
C ASN A 80 -6.16 -0.75 15.59
N TYR A 81 -5.78 -1.84 14.93
CA TYR A 81 -4.68 -1.87 13.96
C TYR A 81 -4.88 -0.83 12.85
N MET A 82 -6.07 -0.76 12.23
CA MET A 82 -6.34 0.19 11.16
C MET A 82 -6.34 1.65 11.63
N VAL A 83 -6.77 1.91 12.87
CA VAL A 83 -6.63 3.23 13.51
C VAL A 83 -5.15 3.59 13.67
N GLN A 84 -4.33 2.66 14.19
CA GLN A 84 -2.89 2.86 14.34
C GLN A 84 -2.19 3.07 12.99
N VAL A 85 -2.58 2.36 11.93
CA VAL A 85 -2.06 2.56 10.56
C VAL A 85 -2.26 4.02 10.13
N ARG A 86 -3.45 4.58 10.35
CA ARG A 86 -3.76 5.98 10.00
C ARG A 86 -3.01 6.97 10.88
N GLN A 87 -2.91 6.71 12.19
CA GLN A 87 -2.16 7.56 13.11
C GLN A 87 -0.67 7.61 12.74
N ASN A 88 -0.08 6.45 12.45
CA ASN A 88 1.29 6.34 11.98
C ASN A 88 1.49 7.11 10.66
N ALA A 89 0.58 6.96 9.70
CA ALA A 89 0.68 7.65 8.43
C ALA A 89 0.63 9.18 8.61
N LYS A 90 -0.26 9.67 9.49
CA LYS A 90 -0.33 11.10 9.84
C LYS A 90 0.93 11.59 10.56
N SER A 91 1.47 10.82 11.49
CA SER A 91 2.72 11.17 12.20
C SER A 91 3.90 11.25 11.23
N MET A 92 4.06 10.22 10.39
CA MET A 92 5.08 10.15 9.34
C MET A 92 4.97 11.34 8.36
N ALA A 93 3.77 11.64 7.87
CA ALA A 93 3.56 12.78 6.97
C ALA A 93 3.92 14.12 7.63
N LYS A 94 3.50 14.34 8.88
CA LYS A 94 3.87 15.56 9.62
C LYS A 94 5.37 15.72 9.75
N GLU A 95 6.09 14.63 10.04
CA GLU A 95 7.54 14.70 10.19
C GLU A 95 8.25 14.98 8.86
N PHE A 96 7.79 14.40 7.75
CA PHE A 96 8.30 14.72 6.42
C PHE A 96 8.10 16.20 6.06
N VAL A 97 6.91 16.76 6.32
CA VAL A 97 6.64 18.19 6.07
C VAL A 97 7.57 19.08 6.90
N LYS A 98 7.78 18.77 8.18
CA LYS A 98 8.73 19.52 9.04
C LYS A 98 10.15 19.53 8.48
N ARG A 99 10.56 18.47 7.78
CA ARG A 99 11.87 18.32 7.14
C ARG A 99 11.91 18.83 5.70
N ASN A 100 10.92 19.64 5.32
CA ASN A 100 10.81 20.25 4.01
C ASN A 100 10.74 19.20 2.89
N TYR A 101 9.99 18.12 3.06
CA TYR A 101 9.60 17.22 1.97
C TYR A 101 8.23 17.64 1.41
N ASN A 102 8.12 17.64 0.08
CA ASN A 102 6.89 18.01 -0.60
C ASN A 102 5.94 16.80 -0.70
N ILE A 103 5.08 16.63 0.29
CA ILE A 103 4.02 15.62 0.22
C ILE A 103 2.92 16.12 -0.72
N ILE A 104 2.51 15.29 -1.67
CA ILE A 104 1.35 15.60 -2.51
C ILE A 104 0.12 15.76 -1.61
N SER A 105 -0.58 16.90 -1.73
CA SER A 105 -1.70 17.33 -0.86
C SER A 105 -1.33 17.72 0.58
N ASP A 106 -0.05 17.98 0.86
CA ASP A 106 0.47 18.48 2.15
C ASP A 106 0.21 17.55 3.37
N GLY A 107 -0.17 16.29 3.11
CA GLY A 107 -0.48 15.33 4.17
C GLY A 107 -1.02 13.99 3.66
N THR A 108 -1.83 13.34 4.50
CA THR A 108 -2.53 12.09 4.15
C THR A 108 -3.74 11.86 5.04
N ASP A 109 -4.79 11.29 4.45
CA ASP A 109 -5.98 10.80 5.16
C ASP A 109 -6.05 9.28 5.25
N ASN A 110 -5.11 8.58 4.63
CA ASN A 110 -5.10 7.12 4.50
C ASN A 110 -3.78 6.49 5.03
N HIS A 111 -3.39 5.34 4.48
CA HIS A 111 -2.27 4.53 4.95
C HIS A 111 -0.93 4.83 4.24
N MET A 112 -0.91 5.81 3.33
CA MET A 112 0.27 6.14 2.54
C MET A 112 0.41 7.62 2.23
N MET A 113 1.60 8.00 1.78
CA MET A 113 1.90 9.33 1.26
C MET A 113 2.76 9.20 0.00
N LEU A 114 2.54 10.12 -0.93
CA LEU A 114 3.36 10.30 -2.12
C LEU A 114 4.17 11.59 -1.94
N ILE A 115 5.47 11.49 -2.10
CA ILE A 115 6.40 12.60 -1.87
C ILE A 115 7.08 12.94 -3.20
N ASP A 116 7.06 14.21 -3.55
CA ASP A 116 7.86 14.79 -4.63
C ASP A 116 9.25 15.13 -4.10
N LEU A 117 10.28 14.58 -4.75
CA LEU A 117 11.69 14.72 -4.35
C LEU A 117 12.45 15.76 -5.17
N ARG A 118 11.79 16.50 -6.06
CA ARG A 118 12.44 17.57 -6.86
C ARG A 118 13.11 18.62 -5.97
N ASN A 119 12.47 18.99 -4.86
CA ASN A 119 13.05 19.94 -3.90
C ASN A 119 14.24 19.36 -3.10
N LYS A 120 14.43 18.04 -3.14
CA LYS A 120 15.59 17.31 -2.59
C LYS A 120 16.65 16.98 -3.65
N ASN A 121 16.46 17.43 -4.89
CA ASN A 121 17.40 17.24 -6.00
C ASN A 121 17.82 15.78 -6.25
N ILE A 122 16.90 14.83 -6.03
CA ILE A 122 17.12 13.39 -6.26
C ILE A 122 16.00 12.82 -7.13
N SER A 123 16.29 11.80 -7.94
CA SER A 123 15.25 11.07 -8.65
C SER A 123 14.59 10.01 -7.76
N GLY A 124 13.35 9.61 -8.10
CA GLY A 124 12.68 8.52 -7.40
C GLY A 124 13.46 7.21 -7.49
N LYS A 125 14.12 6.95 -8.63
CA LYS A 125 15.00 5.80 -8.84
C LYS A 125 16.22 5.82 -7.92
N ASP A 126 16.94 6.93 -7.85
CA ASP A 126 18.15 7.01 -7.02
C ASP A 126 17.79 6.96 -5.52
N ALA A 127 16.69 7.60 -5.14
CA ALA A 127 16.13 7.52 -3.78
C ALA A 127 15.76 6.07 -3.41
N GLU A 128 15.02 5.36 -4.25
CA GLU A 128 14.65 3.96 -4.05
C GLU A 128 15.90 3.08 -3.90
N MET A 129 16.91 3.25 -4.77
CA MET A 129 18.16 2.50 -4.70
C MET A 129 18.94 2.75 -3.41
N ALA A 130 19.07 4.02 -2.99
CA ALA A 130 19.77 4.38 -1.75
C ALA A 130 19.04 3.83 -0.51
N LEU A 131 17.71 3.93 -0.47
CA LEU A 131 16.89 3.39 0.62
C LEU A 131 17.00 1.86 0.71
N VAL A 132 16.99 1.15 -0.43
CA VAL A 132 17.20 -0.31 -0.45
C VAL A 132 18.56 -0.69 0.13
N LYS A 133 19.64 0.04 -0.18
CA LYS A 133 20.95 -0.19 0.42
C LYS A 133 20.93 -0.04 1.96
N ALA A 134 20.05 0.82 2.47
CA ALA A 134 19.83 1.04 3.90
C ALA A 134 18.85 0.05 4.57
N ASP A 135 18.39 -0.98 3.86
CA ASP A 135 17.30 -1.89 4.27
C ASP A 135 15.95 -1.19 4.53
N ILE A 136 15.73 -0.05 3.86
CA ILE A 136 14.44 0.66 3.85
C ILE A 136 13.77 0.41 2.51
N THR A 137 12.66 -0.35 2.52
CA THR A 137 11.91 -0.62 1.28
C THR A 137 10.85 0.44 1.04
N ALA A 138 11.01 1.19 -0.05
CA ALA A 138 10.03 2.13 -0.58
C ALA A 138 9.91 1.93 -2.10
N ASN A 139 8.94 2.60 -2.73
CA ASN A 139 8.74 2.46 -4.17
C ASN A 139 8.79 3.82 -4.85
N LYS A 140 9.62 3.94 -5.90
CA LYS A 140 9.62 5.11 -6.78
C LYS A 140 8.26 5.23 -7.47
N ASN A 141 7.77 6.45 -7.63
CA ASN A 141 6.44 6.69 -8.16
C ASN A 141 6.40 8.02 -8.89
N MET A 142 5.59 8.09 -9.96
CA MET A 142 5.36 9.37 -10.64
C MET A 142 4.59 10.32 -9.73
N VAL A 143 4.83 11.61 -9.92
CA VAL A 143 4.14 12.71 -9.24
C VAL A 143 3.35 13.57 -10.24
N PRO A 144 2.46 14.46 -9.80
CA PRO A 144 1.81 15.42 -10.69
C PRO A 144 2.84 16.24 -11.48
N PHE A 145 2.63 16.33 -12.79
CA PHE A 145 3.52 17.04 -13.71
C PHE A 145 4.98 16.57 -13.59
N ASP A 146 5.19 15.26 -13.46
CA ASP A 146 6.54 14.67 -13.45
C ASP A 146 7.24 14.95 -14.78
N ASP A 147 8.43 15.51 -14.72
CA ASP A 147 9.31 15.80 -15.85
C ASP A 147 10.24 14.63 -16.19
N LYS A 148 10.22 13.56 -15.38
CA LYS A 148 11.01 12.34 -15.58
C LYS A 148 10.16 11.19 -16.13
N SER A 149 10.82 10.23 -16.77
CA SER A 149 10.15 9.06 -17.33
C SER A 149 9.63 8.11 -16.25
N PRO A 150 8.67 7.21 -16.56
CA PRO A 150 8.19 6.20 -15.62
C PRO A 150 9.27 5.25 -15.06
N PHE A 151 10.45 5.16 -15.70
CA PHE A 151 11.57 4.35 -15.22
C PHE A 151 12.45 5.06 -14.19
N ILE A 152 12.40 6.39 -14.15
CA ILE A 152 13.21 7.23 -13.27
C ILE A 152 12.34 7.85 -12.18
N THR A 153 11.26 8.55 -12.58
CA THR A 153 10.30 9.27 -11.73
C THR A 153 10.90 10.34 -10.84
N SER A 154 10.08 11.26 -10.34
CA SER A 154 10.48 12.30 -9.39
C SER A 154 9.97 12.08 -7.97
N GLY A 155 9.18 11.03 -7.73
CA GLY A 155 8.60 10.77 -6.42
C GLY A 155 8.96 9.44 -5.80
N ILE A 156 8.64 9.35 -4.51
CA ILE A 156 8.75 8.15 -3.69
C ILE A 156 7.46 7.99 -2.88
N ARG A 157 7.04 6.74 -2.67
CA ARG A 157 5.81 6.42 -1.96
C ARG A 157 6.10 5.58 -0.73
N PHE A 158 5.61 6.02 0.41
CA PHE A 158 5.70 5.32 1.69
C PHE A 158 4.31 4.92 2.20
N GLY A 159 4.23 3.79 2.91
CA GLY A 159 3.02 3.35 3.57
C GLY A 159 3.31 2.67 4.89
N THR A 160 2.39 2.78 5.83
CA THR A 160 2.54 2.30 7.22
C THR A 160 2.00 0.90 7.55
N PRO A 161 1.13 0.22 6.77
CA PRO A 161 0.52 -1.05 7.18
C PRO A 161 1.51 -2.15 7.63
N ALA A 162 2.61 -2.33 6.89
CA ALA A 162 3.57 -3.40 7.16
C ALA A 162 4.32 -3.17 8.48
N ILE A 163 4.77 -1.95 8.74
CA ILE A 163 5.50 -1.61 9.97
C ILE A 163 4.56 -1.54 11.18
N THR A 164 3.30 -1.09 10.99
CA THR A 164 2.29 -1.15 12.05
C THR A 164 1.97 -2.59 12.44
N THR A 165 1.92 -3.52 11.48
CA THR A 165 1.75 -4.96 11.76
C THR A 165 2.88 -5.51 12.64
N ARG A 166 4.07 -4.88 12.64
CA ARG A 166 5.21 -5.22 13.51
C ARG A 166 5.22 -4.44 14.83
N GLY A 167 4.12 -3.77 15.17
CA GLY A 167 3.92 -3.07 16.44
C GLY A 167 4.59 -1.70 16.53
N LEU A 168 4.90 -1.05 15.41
CA LEU A 168 5.39 0.34 15.45
C LEU A 168 4.23 1.31 15.63
N ILE A 169 4.45 2.36 16.42
CA ILE A 169 3.48 3.42 16.70
C ILE A 169 4.06 4.80 16.33
N GLU A 170 3.36 5.89 16.67
CA GLU A 170 3.61 7.23 16.11
C GLU A 170 4.99 7.80 16.45
N ASN A 171 5.54 7.49 17.64
CA ASN A 171 6.87 7.92 18.08
C ASN A 171 7.98 7.36 17.18
N GLU A 172 7.86 6.09 16.75
CA GLU A 172 8.82 5.49 15.84
C GLU A 172 8.72 6.05 14.43
N MET A 173 7.58 6.62 14.03
CA MET A 173 7.46 7.25 12.70
C MET A 173 8.42 8.42 12.56
N THR A 174 8.61 9.21 13.61
CA THR A 174 9.59 10.30 13.62
C THR A 174 11.02 9.78 13.42
N LEU A 175 11.37 8.68 14.12
CA LEU A 175 12.67 8.04 13.95
C LEU A 175 12.85 7.46 12.54
N ILE A 176 11.83 6.80 11.99
CA ILE A 176 11.90 6.26 10.63
C ILE A 176 12.11 7.37 9.61
N VAL A 177 11.39 8.49 9.73
CA VAL A 177 11.57 9.63 8.83
C VAL A 177 12.97 10.22 8.96
N ASP A 178 13.55 10.27 10.17
CA ASP A 178 14.95 10.68 10.36
C ASP A 178 15.95 9.76 9.61
N LEU A 179 15.73 8.45 9.66
CA LEU A 179 16.58 7.48 8.94
C LEU A 179 16.43 7.63 7.42
N ILE A 180 15.19 7.83 6.93
CA ILE A 180 14.91 8.07 5.51
C ILE A 180 15.60 9.35 5.06
N ASP A 181 15.45 10.44 5.82
CA ASP A 181 16.02 11.74 5.52
C ASP A 181 17.54 11.68 5.41
N LYS A 182 18.20 11.02 6.38
CA LYS A 182 19.65 10.78 6.33
C LYS A 182 20.08 10.06 5.06
N VAL A 183 19.32 9.07 4.59
CA VAL A 183 19.64 8.34 3.36
C VAL A 183 19.44 9.21 2.13
N ILE A 184 18.36 9.99 2.06
CA ILE A 184 18.08 10.85 0.91
C ILE A 184 19.14 11.95 0.77
N GLU A 185 19.47 12.65 1.86
CA GLU A 185 20.50 13.70 1.87
C GLU A 185 21.91 13.15 1.60
N ASN A 186 22.14 11.86 1.86
CA ASN A 186 23.45 11.20 1.69
C ASN A 186 23.40 10.04 0.68
N HIS A 187 22.55 10.11 -0.36
CA HIS A 187 22.28 8.99 -1.26
C HIS A 187 23.49 8.44 -2.03
N ASN A 188 24.58 9.22 -2.13
CA ASN A 188 25.86 8.81 -2.73
C ASN A 188 26.95 8.43 -1.71
N ASN A 189 26.67 8.52 -0.41
CA ASN A 189 27.63 8.22 0.65
C ASN A 189 27.32 6.86 1.28
N ASP A 190 27.94 5.81 0.73
CA ASP A 190 27.72 4.43 1.18
C ASP A 190 28.08 4.23 2.67
N ASN A 191 29.01 4.99 3.24
CA ASN A 191 29.35 4.89 4.65
C ASN A 191 28.19 5.35 5.56
N GLU A 192 27.53 6.45 5.22
CA GLU A 192 26.35 6.92 5.98
C GLU A 192 25.16 5.98 5.79
N ILE A 193 24.94 5.49 4.57
CA ILE A 193 23.90 4.50 4.27
C ILE A 193 24.11 3.23 5.11
N MET A 194 25.35 2.75 5.26
CA MET A 194 25.66 1.57 6.09
C MET A 194 25.45 1.82 7.59
N LYS A 195 25.67 3.04 8.08
CA LYS A 195 25.32 3.41 9.47
C LYS A 195 23.80 3.39 9.66
N VAL A 196 23.04 3.95 8.72
CA VAL A 196 21.58 3.91 8.75
C VAL A 196 21.07 2.46 8.70
N LYS A 197 21.63 1.63 7.82
CA LYS A 197 21.32 0.19 7.72
C LYS A 197 21.44 -0.52 9.07
N LYS A 198 22.54 -0.29 9.81
CA LYS A 198 22.72 -0.87 11.15
C LYS A 198 21.60 -0.43 12.09
N ARG A 199 21.26 0.86 12.08
CA ARG A 199 20.21 1.41 12.94
C ARG A 199 18.81 0.90 12.59
N VAL A 200 18.50 0.74 11.31
CA VAL A 200 17.25 0.12 10.82
C VAL A 200 17.17 -1.32 11.33
N ASN A 201 18.24 -2.09 11.18
CA ASN A 201 18.28 -3.48 11.64
C ASN A 201 18.13 -3.59 13.16
N GLU A 202 18.81 -2.74 13.94
CA GLU A 202 18.63 -2.67 15.39
C GLU A 202 17.18 -2.36 15.79
N LEU A 203 16.54 -1.40 15.13
CA LEU A 203 15.14 -1.01 15.41
C LEU A 203 14.15 -2.16 15.16
N MET A 204 14.43 -3.00 14.16
CA MET A 204 13.50 -4.02 13.67
C MET A 204 13.82 -5.45 14.10
N LYS A 205 15.02 -5.72 14.64
CA LYS A 205 15.52 -7.08 14.92
C LYS A 205 14.62 -7.86 15.88
N ASP A 206 14.26 -7.26 17.01
CA ASP A 206 13.55 -7.96 18.10
C ASP A 206 12.02 -7.86 18.00
N ARG A 207 11.52 -7.25 16.92
CA ARG A 207 10.07 -7.10 16.69
C ARG A 207 9.50 -8.32 15.98
N SER A 208 8.37 -8.81 16.45
CA SER A 208 7.60 -9.86 15.76
C SER A 208 7.30 -9.46 14.30
N LEU A 209 7.26 -10.45 13.41
CA LEU A 209 6.81 -10.23 12.02
C LEU A 209 5.31 -9.92 11.95
N PHE A 210 4.54 -10.55 12.85
CA PHE A 210 3.13 -10.28 13.07
C PHE A 210 2.93 -10.08 14.57
N ASN A 211 2.68 -8.84 14.97
CA ASN A 211 2.30 -8.49 16.33
C ASN A 211 0.77 -8.42 16.36
N TYR A 212 0.14 -9.43 16.95
CA TYR A 212 -1.31 -9.50 17.15
C TYR A 212 -1.67 -8.74 18.43
#